data_AF-A0AAD4QYG9-F1
#
_entry.id   AF-A0AAD4QYG9-F1
#
_cell.length_a   1.000
_cell.length_b   1.000
_cell.length_c   1.000
_cell.angle_alpha   90.00
_cell.angle_beta   90.00
_cell.angle_gamma   90.00
#
_symmetry.space_group_name_H-M   'P 1'
#
loop_
_entity.id
_entity.type
_entity.pdbx_description
1 polymer ?
#
loop_
_entity_poly.entity_id
_entity_poly.type
_entity_poly.pdbx_seq_one_letter_code
_entity_poly.pdbx_strand_id
1 'polypeptide(L)'
;MPPHAGKIFTLSLKKVEHGRDQQYMQWISGRRPKDKRKKYKDADKRILKILQEYQRNERTVSELLRGIAQNIVIDDVAGNNDVVENDV
;
A
#
# COMPACT_ATOMS: atom_id res chain seq x y z
N MET A 1 -6.76 15.32 -24.00
CA MET A 1 -6.21 14.96 -22.67
C MET A 1 -6.68 15.99 -21.65
N PRO A 2 -7.25 15.60 -20.50
CA PRO A 2 -7.68 16.56 -19.50
C PRO A 2 -6.46 17.28 -18.88
N PRO A 3 -6.43 18.63 -18.83
CA PRO A 3 -5.27 19.46 -18.49
C PRO A 3 -4.83 19.42 -17.01
N HIS A 4 -5.45 18.57 -16.19
CA HIS A 4 -5.22 18.50 -14.75
C HIS A 4 -4.49 17.22 -14.28
N ALA A 5 -4.32 16.23 -15.16
CA ALA A 5 -3.73 14.94 -14.80
C ALA A 5 -2.26 15.05 -14.34
N GLY A 6 -1.46 15.91 -14.98
CA GLY A 6 -0.03 16.09 -14.64
C GLY A 6 0.18 16.68 -13.24
N LYS A 7 -0.65 17.63 -12.81
CA LYS A 7 -0.56 18.24 -11.48
C LYS A 7 -0.92 17.24 -10.38
N ILE A 8 -1.94 16.42 -10.60
CA ILE A 8 -2.37 15.37 -9.67
C ILE A 8 -1.26 14.33 -9.48
N PHE A 9 -0.61 13.94 -10.57
CA PHE A 9 0.51 12.98 -10.52
C PHE A 9 1.68 13.52 -9.69
N THR A 10 2.14 14.74 -9.94
CA THR A 10 3.24 15.36 -9.18
C THR A 10 2.90 15.53 -7.69
N LEU A 11 1.66 15.92 -7.37
CA LEU A 11 1.21 16.05 -5.97
C LEU A 11 1.20 14.70 -5.25
N SER A 12 0.76 13.65 -5.95
CA SER A 12 0.75 12.28 -5.42
C SER A 12 2.16 11.80 -5.11
N LEU A 13 3.13 12.06 -6.00
CA LEU A 13 4.53 11.73 -5.78
C LEU A 13 5.10 12.45 -4.56
N LYS A 14 4.91 13.76 -4.45
CA LYS A 14 5.38 14.55 -3.30
C LYS A 14 4.81 14.05 -1.98
N LYS A 15 3.56 13.59 -1.97
CA LYS A 15 2.91 13.03 -0.77
C LYS A 15 3.55 11.70 -0.33
N VAL A 16 3.91 10.84 -1.29
CA VAL A 16 4.62 9.58 -1.03
C VAL A 16 6.03 9.85 -0.49
N GLU A 17 6.76 10.76 -1.13
CA GLU A 17 8.11 11.17 -0.69
C GLU A 17 8.08 11.73 0.73
N HIS A 18 7.17 12.66 1.01
CA HIS A 18 7.01 13.23 2.34
C HIS A 18 6.68 12.19 3.41
N GLY A 19 5.82 11.21 3.11
CA GLY A 19 5.51 10.12 4.01
C GLY A 19 6.73 9.27 4.36
N ARG A 20 7.59 8.98 3.37
CA ARG A 20 8.84 8.24 3.57
C ARG A 20 9.84 9.04 4.40
N ASP A 21 10.00 10.33 4.13
CA ASP A 21 10.94 11.19 4.87
C ASP A 21 10.52 11.34 6.33
N GLN A 22 9.21 11.45 6.61
CA GLN A 22 8.71 11.44 7.99
C GLN A 22 8.98 10.13 8.72
N GLN A 23 8.82 8.99 8.05
CA GLN A 23 9.13 7.67 8.64
C GLN A 23 10.62 7.54 8.96
N TYR A 24 11.47 8.01 8.05
CA TYR A 24 12.91 8.02 8.24
C TYR A 24 13.33 8.92 9.41
N MET A 25 12.77 10.13 9.50
CA MET A 25 13.02 11.05 10.61
C MET A 25 12.53 10.51 11.96
N GLN A 26 11.38 9.82 11.98
CA GLN A 26 10.89 9.14 13.19
C GLN A 26 11.87 8.06 13.64
N TRP A 27 12.35 7.24 12.70
CA TRP A 27 13.35 6.20 12.95
C TRP A 27 14.67 6.76 13.51
N ILE A 28 15.24 7.81 12.90
CA ILE A 28 16.46 8.47 13.42
C ILE A 28 16.22 9.03 14.83
N SER A 29 15.04 9.61 15.08
CA SER A 29 14.72 10.21 16.38
C SER A 29 14.47 9.19 17.51
N GLY A 30 14.63 7.89 17.25
CA GLY A 30 14.34 6.81 18.21
C GLY A 30 12.85 6.65 18.52
N ARG A 31 11.97 7.41 17.84
CA ARG A 31 10.53 7.26 17.92
C ARG A 31 10.11 6.08 17.06
N ARG A 32 9.40 5.11 17.64
CA ARG A 32 8.90 3.97 16.87
C ARG A 32 8.00 4.50 15.74
N PRO A 33 8.24 4.09 14.48
CA PRO A 33 7.37 4.45 13.37
C PRO A 33 5.92 4.06 13.69
N LYS A 34 4.95 4.83 13.19
CA LYS A 34 3.54 4.44 13.30
C LYS A 34 3.36 3.02 12.77
N ASP A 35 2.63 2.22 13.54
CA ASP A 35 2.31 0.85 13.16
C ASP A 35 1.64 0.78 11.79
N LYS A 36 2.14 -0.12 10.93
CA LYS A 36 1.51 -0.42 9.64
C LYS A 36 0.04 -0.78 9.87
N ARG A 37 -0.88 -0.17 9.10
CA ARG A 37 -2.32 -0.44 9.25
C ARG A 37 -2.59 -1.94 9.10
N LYS A 38 -3.54 -2.48 9.89
CA LYS A 38 -3.89 -3.91 9.90
C LYS A 38 -4.10 -4.48 8.50
N LYS A 39 -4.83 -3.78 7.63
CA LYS A 39 -5.08 -4.20 6.23
C LYS A 39 -3.78 -4.49 5.44
N TYR A 40 -2.75 -3.68 5.66
CA TYR A 40 -1.47 -3.87 4.98
C TYR A 40 -0.62 -4.95 5.65
N LYS A 41 -0.69 -5.11 6.98
CA LYS A 41 -0.07 -6.25 7.69
C LYS A 41 -0.67 -7.58 7.23
N ASP A 42 -1.98 -7.63 7.01
CA ASP A 42 -2.68 -8.83 6.54
C ASP A 42 -2.38 -9.11 5.05
N ALA A 43 -2.27 -8.07 4.22
CA ALA A 43 -1.79 -8.21 2.85
C ALA A 43 -0.35 -8.77 2.80
N ASP A 44 0.56 -8.28 3.62
CA ASP A 44 1.93 -8.80 3.69
C ASP A 44 1.94 -10.30 4.04
N LYS A 45 1.14 -10.73 5.01
CA LYS A 45 1.03 -12.14 5.40
C LYS A 45 0.55 -13.01 4.24
N ARG A 46 -0.44 -12.54 3.47
CA ARG A 46 -0.94 -13.26 2.29
C ARG A 46 0.12 -13.37 1.20
N ILE A 47 0.82 -12.27 0.90
CA ILE A 47 1.91 -12.25 -0.09
C ILE A 47 3.02 -13.20 0.33
N LEU A 48 3.44 -13.14 1.59
CA LEU A 48 4.47 -14.03 2.13
C LEU A 48 4.08 -15.49 2.01
N LYS A 49 2.82 -15.84 2.33
CA LYS A 49 2.30 -17.20 2.17
C LYS A 49 2.38 -17.68 0.71
N ILE A 50 1.95 -16.85 -0.24
CA ILE A 50 1.97 -17.20 -1.67
C ILE A 50 3.42 -17.42 -2.15
N LEU A 51 4.36 -16.57 -1.72
CA LEU A 51 5.78 -16.71 -2.05
C LEU A 51 6.38 -17.99 -1.48
N GLN A 52 6.05 -18.34 -0.25
CA GLN A 52 6.51 -19.58 0.39
C GLN A 52 5.96 -20.83 -0.32
N GLU A 53 4.69 -20.82 -0.72
CA GLU A 53 4.06 -21.91 -1.48
C GLU A 53 4.71 -22.06 -2.87
N TYR A 54 5.00 -20.95 -3.54
CA TYR A 54 5.75 -20.97 -4.80
C TYR A 54 7.18 -21.52 -4.61
N GLN A 55 7.89 -21.11 -3.57
CA GLN A 55 9.24 -21.61 -3.27
C GLN A 55 9.27 -23.11 -2.95
N ARG A 56 8.18 -23.66 -2.39
CA ARG A 56 8.01 -25.11 -2.16
C ARG A 56 7.57 -25.88 -3.41
N ASN A 57 7.49 -25.23 -4.57
CA ASN A 57 6.94 -25.78 -5.81
C ASN A 57 5.47 -26.24 -5.68
N GLU A 58 4.72 -25.70 -4.71
CA GLU A 58 3.29 -25.97 -4.50
C GLU A 58 2.41 -25.10 -5.40
N ARG A 59 2.99 -24.12 -6.11
CA ARG A 59 2.32 -23.24 -7.04
C ARG A 59 3.12 -23.06 -8.32
N THR A 60 2.38 -22.90 -9.41
CA THR A 60 2.93 -22.45 -10.69
C THR A 60 3.16 -20.94 -10.70
N VAL A 61 3.99 -20.46 -11.64
CA VAL A 61 4.28 -19.03 -11.82
C VAL A 61 2.99 -18.23 -12.07
N SER A 62 2.03 -18.78 -12.81
CA SER A 62 0.76 -18.11 -13.10
C SER A 62 -0.10 -17.93 -11.83
N GLU A 63 -0.12 -18.91 -10.93
CA GLU A 63 -0.84 -18.83 -9.65
C GLU A 63 -0.19 -17.85 -8.68
N LEU A 64 1.14 -17.75 -8.69
CA LEU A 64 1.88 -16.71 -7.99
C LEU A 64 1.46 -15.31 -8.47
N LEU A 65 1.54 -15.07 -9.79
CA LEU A 65 1.19 -13.77 -10.37
C LEU A 65 -0.27 -13.38 -10.11
N ARG A 66 -1.19 -14.35 -10.23
CA ARG A 66 -2.61 -14.14 -9.91
C ARG A 66 -2.82 -13.80 -8.43
N GLY A 67 -2.15 -14.51 -7.53
CA GLY A 67 -2.23 -14.26 -6.09
C GLY A 67 -1.65 -12.89 -5.69
N ILE A 68 -0.58 -12.44 -6.34
CA ILE A 68 -0.04 -11.10 -6.15
C ILE A 68 -1.03 -10.04 -6.64
N ALA A 69 -1.59 -10.20 -7.84
CA ALA A 69 -2.55 -9.25 -8.41
C ALA A 69 -3.78 -9.04 -7.51
N GLN A 70 -4.29 -10.11 -6.90
CA GLN A 70 -5.43 -10.04 -5.99
C GLN A 70 -5.16 -9.24 -4.70
N ASN A 71 -3.89 -9.10 -4.29
CA ASN A 71 -3.54 -8.27 -3.13
C ASN A 71 -3.50 -6.77 -3.45
N ILE A 72 -3.36 -6.39 -4.73
CA ILE A 72 -3.34 -4.99 -5.18
C ILE A 72 -4.78 -4.43 -5.27
N VAL A 73 -5.75 -5.25 -5.65
CA VAL A 73 -7.16 -4.84 -5.85
C VAL A 73 -7.86 -4.46 -4.54
N ILE A 74 -7.37 -4.92 -3.38
CA ILE A 74 -7.96 -4.63 -2.06
C ILE A 74 -7.85 -3.14 -1.70
N ASP A 75 -6.98 -2.37 -2.35
CA ASP A 75 -6.84 -0.93 -2.09
C ASP A 75 -7.86 -0.04 -2.82
N ASP A 76 -8.61 -0.55 -3.80
CA ASP A 76 -9.53 0.29 -4.60
C ASP A 76 -10.98 0.29 -4.04
N VAL A 77 -11.39 -0.77 -3.34
CA VAL A 77 -12.77 -0.94 -2.86
C VAL A 77 -13.01 -0.34 -1.47
N ALA A 78 -11.94 -0.03 -0.72
CA ALA A 78 -12.03 0.51 0.65
C ALA A 78 -12.03 2.05 0.72
N GLY A 79 -12.11 2.75 -0.42
CA GLY A 79 -11.92 4.20 -0.53
C GLY A 79 -13.18 5.08 -0.54
N ASN A 80 -14.38 4.53 -0.31
CA ASN A 80 -15.64 5.27 -0.48
C ASN A 80 -16.55 5.29 0.77
N ASN A 81 -16.03 5.48 1.98
CA ASN A 81 -16.88 5.70 3.17
C ASN A 81 -16.25 6.55 4.30
N ASP A 82 -15.30 7.44 3.98
CA ASP A 82 -14.84 8.46 4.94
C ASP A 82 -15.13 9.86 4.38
N VAL A 83 -16.41 10.18 4.18
CA VAL A 83 -16.86 11.58 4.27
C VAL A 83 -17.17 11.82 5.73
N VAL A 84 -16.14 12.19 6.48
CA VAL A 84 -16.35 12.92 7.73
C VAL A 84 -16.61 14.35 7.31
N GLU A 85 -17.89 14.72 7.23
CA GLU A 85 -18.31 16.10 7.46
C GLU A 85 -17.68 16.55 8.77
N ASN A 86 -16.76 17.50 8.68
CA ASN A 86 -16.50 18.52 9.70
C ASN A 86 -15.72 19.63 9.00
N ASP A 87 -16.43 20.73 8.71
CA ASP A 87 -15.98 22.12 8.85
C ASP A 87 -17.04 23.05 8.24
N VAL A 88 -18.02 23.48 9.05
CA VAL A 88 -18.30 24.87 9.51
C VAL A 88 -19.34 24.80 10.63
#